data_AF-A0A353SRX3-F1
#
_entry.id   AF-A0A353SRX3-F1
#
_cell.length_a   1.000
_cell.length_b   1.000
_cell.length_c   1.000
_cell.angle_alpha   90.00
_cell.angle_beta   90.00
_cell.angle_gamma   90.00
#
_symmetry.space_group_name_H-M   'P 1'
#
loop_
_entity.id
_entity.type
_entity.pdbx_description
1 polymer ?
#
loop_
_entity_poly.entity_id
_entity_poly.type
_entity_poly.pdbx_seq_one_letter_code
_entity_poly.pdbx_strand_id
1 'polypeptide(L)' 'MILGSGETSRLYRAVKDGKGLVDSVYASSYTPADPGLLFVGGTLSPEVAREALKEILLETFRLAAAPPEGAEL' A
#
# COMPACT_ATOMS: atom_id res chain seq x y z
N MET A 1 1.98 -2.32 -10.68
CA MET A 1 1.06 -2.92 -9.67
C MET A 1 0.40 -1.77 -8.92
N ILE A 2 -0.93 -1.69 -8.95
CA ILE A 2 -1.68 -0.46 -8.63
C ILE A 2 -1.60 -0.09 -7.14
N LEU A 3 -1.63 -1.10 -6.26
CA LEU A 3 -1.67 -0.88 -4.83
C LEU A 3 -0.34 -0.36 -4.26
N GLY A 4 0.78 -1.01 -4.57
CA GLY A 4 2.06 -0.73 -3.88
C GLY A 4 3.32 -1.06 -4.68
N SER A 5 3.32 -0.86 -6.00
CA SER A 5 4.53 -1.03 -6.82
C SER A 5 4.83 0.24 -7.60
N GLY A 6 5.99 0.82 -7.30
CA GLY A 6 6.46 2.06 -7.92
C GLY A 6 5.80 3.32 -7.35
N GLU A 7 6.24 4.46 -7.85
CA GLU A 7 5.89 5.79 -7.32
C GLU A 7 4.48 6.24 -7.72
N THR A 8 3.93 5.63 -8.77
CA THR A 8 2.55 5.86 -9.20
C THR A 8 1.53 5.06 -8.41
N SER A 9 1.97 4.12 -7.55
CA SER A 9 1.08 3.27 -6.77
C SER A 9 0.31 4.06 -5.72
N ARG A 10 -0.90 3.58 -5.41
CA ARG A 10 -1.80 4.23 -4.46
C ARG A 10 -1.17 4.38 -3.07
N LEU A 11 -0.51 3.33 -2.55
CA LEU A 11 0.18 3.39 -1.25
C LEU A 11 1.33 4.39 -1.24
N TYR A 12 2.13 4.44 -2.31
CA TYR A 12 3.22 5.42 -2.40
C TYR A 12 2.65 6.84 -2.34
N ARG A 13 1.66 7.15 -3.17
CA ARG A 13 1.06 8.49 -3.25
C ARG A 13 0.35 8.90 -1.97
N ALA A 14 -0.39 7.98 -1.33
CA ALA A 14 -1.20 8.30 -0.16
C ALA A 14 -0.41 8.35 1.16
N VAL A 15 0.60 7.48 1.32
CA VAL A 15 1.30 7.29 2.61
C VAL A 15 2.71 7.88 2.59
N LYS A 16 3.48 7.67 1.51
CA LYS A 16 4.85 8.18 1.39
C LYS A 16 4.86 9.63 0.91
N ASP A 17 4.39 9.87 -0.31
CA ASP A 17 4.47 11.19 -0.95
C ASP A 17 3.50 12.19 -0.30
N GLY A 18 2.23 11.79 -0.13
CA GLY A 18 1.19 12.68 0.39
C GLY A 18 1.27 12.99 1.89
N LYS A 19 1.91 12.12 2.69
CA LYS A 19 1.93 12.26 4.16
C LYS A 19 3.31 12.16 4.80
N GLY A 20 4.33 11.68 4.08
CA GLY A 20 5.68 11.52 4.63
C GLY A 20 5.78 10.53 5.79
N LEU A 21 4.86 9.57 5.90
CA LEU A 21 4.79 8.67 7.06
C LEU A 21 5.76 7.49 6.99
N VAL A 22 6.32 7.21 5.81
CA VAL A 22 7.17 6.04 5.55
C VAL A 22 8.29 6.40 4.58
N ASP A 23 9.47 5.81 4.77
CA ASP A 23 10.59 5.89 3.83
C ASP A 23 10.36 4.99 2.61
N SER A 24 9.69 3.86 2.81
CA SER A 24 9.28 2.93 1.76
C SER A 24 7.97 2.27 2.11
N VAL A 25 7.16 1.95 1.09
CA VAL A 25 5.95 1.14 1.22
C VAL A 25 5.77 0.32 -0.06
N TYR A 26 5.35 -0.93 0.10
CA TYR A 26 5.14 -1.84 -1.02
C TYR A 26 3.99 -2.81 -0.73
N ALA A 27 3.44 -3.37 -1.80
CA ALA A 27 2.52 -4.49 -1.74
C ALA A 27 2.99 -5.62 -2.67
N SER A 28 2.84 -6.86 -2.26
CA SER A 28 3.22 -8.05 -3.02
C SER A 28 2.22 -9.17 -2.80
N SER A 29 1.97 -9.98 -3.84
CA SER A 29 1.13 -11.17 -3.75
C SER A 29 2.01 -12.41 -3.77
N TYR A 30 1.83 -13.27 -2.77
CA TYR A 30 2.40 -14.60 -2.73
C TYR A 30 1.34 -15.60 -3.13
N THR A 31 1.57 -16.28 -4.25
CA THR A 31 0.58 -17.12 -4.94
C THR A 31 1.09 -18.57 -5.07
N PRO A 32 1.18 -19.33 -3.95
CA PRO A 32 1.47 -20.76 -3.99
C PRO A 32 0.27 -21.56 -4.52
N ALA A 33 0.37 -22.90 -4.54
CA ALA A 33 -0.73 -23.78 -4.91
C ALA A 33 -1.87 -23.78 -3.86
N ASP A 34 -1.50 -23.60 -2.59
CA ASP A 34 -2.41 -23.37 -1.46
C ASP A 34 -2.94 -21.91 -1.43
N PRO A 35 -3.84 -21.54 -0.51
CA PRO A 35 -4.34 -20.17 -0.42
C PRO A 35 -3.21 -19.13 -0.37
N GLY A 36 -3.31 -18.14 -1.26
CA GLY A 36 -2.33 -17.08 -1.37
C GLY A 36 -2.44 -16.02 -0.27
N LEU A 37 -1.41 -15.18 -0.20
CA LEU A 37 -1.31 -14.07 0.74
C LEU A 37 -1.02 -12.77 0.00
N LEU A 38 -1.72 -11.70 0.39
CA LEU A 38 -1.33 -10.34 0.06
C LEU A 38 -0.52 -9.79 1.22
N PHE A 39 0.70 -9.33 0.94
CA PHE A 39 1.57 -8.67 1.89
C PHE A 39 1.64 -7.17 1.59
N VAL A 40 1.58 -6.37 2.64
CA VAL A 40 1.89 -4.94 2.59
C VAL A 40 2.98 -4.68 3.62
N GLY A 41 4.04 -3.99 3.23
CA GLY A 41 5.21 -3.75 4.08
C GLY A 41 5.87 -2.42 3.76
N GLY A 42 6.81 -2.01 4.60
CA GLY A 42 7.50 -0.74 4.46
C GLY A 42 8.53 -0.48 5.56
N THR A 43 9.26 0.62 5.43
CA THR A 43 10.23 1.10 6.40
C THR A 43 9.81 2.49 6.89
N LEU A 44 9.91 2.72 8.19
CA LEU A 44 9.45 3.94 8.84
C LEU A 44 10.07 4.07 10.24
N SER A 45 9.99 5.28 10.79
CA SER A 45 10.34 5.54 12.19
C SER A 45 9.25 4.99 13.14
N PRO A 46 9.62 4.43 14.30
CA PRO A 46 8.66 3.81 15.22
C PRO A 46 7.64 4.81 15.80
N GLU A 47 7.96 6.09 15.88
CA GLU A 47 7.13 7.15 16.44
C GLU A 47 5.82 7.34 15.64
N VAL A 48 5.87 7.09 14.33
CA VAL A 48 4.73 7.23 13.41
C VAL A 48 4.05 5.89 13.08
N ALA A 49 4.50 4.78 13.68
CA ALA A 49 4.08 3.43 13.28
C ALA A 49 2.57 3.21 13.32
N ARG A 50 1.89 3.72 14.36
CA ARG A 50 0.44 3.57 14.51
C ARG A 50 -0.33 4.37 13.46
N GLU A 51 0.15 5.56 13.12
CA GLU A 51 -0.47 6.41 12.11
C GLU A 51 -0.25 5.84 10.72
N ALA A 52 0.99 5.46 10.39
CA ALA A 52 1.33 4.82 9.13
C ALA A 52 0.50 3.54 8.90
N LEU A 53 0.38 2.68 9.91
CA LEU A 53 -0.45 1.46 9.81
C LEU A 53 -1.91 1.78 9.49
N LYS A 54 -2.50 2.78 10.16
CA LYS A 54 -3.87 3.22 9.89
C LYS A 54 -4.04 3.64 8.43
N GLU A 55 -3.13 4.47 7.93
CA GLU A 55 -3.21 5.00 6.56
C GLU A 55 -2.96 3.93 5.50
N ILE A 56 -2.03 3.01 5.75
CA ILE A 56 -1.80 1.83 4.91
C ILE A 56 -3.06 0.97 4.83
N LEU A 57 -3.73 0.70 5.95
CA LEU A 57 -4.96 -0.10 5.98
C LEU A 57 -6.10 0.62 5.25
N LEU A 58 -6.27 1.93 5.49
CA LEU A 58 -7.29 2.73 4.81
C LEU A 58 -7.14 2.66 3.29
N GLU A 59 -5.92 2.85 2.76
CA GLU A 59 -5.69 2.79 1.32
C GLU A 59 -5.82 1.36 0.77
N THR A 60 -5.35 0.35 1.52
CA THR A 60 -5.49 -1.06 1.14
C THR A 60 -6.96 -1.46 0.99
N PHE A 61 -7.82 -1.11 1.95
CA PHE A 61 -9.25 -1.41 1.87
C PHE A 61 -10.01 -0.51 0.90
N ARG A 62 -9.52 0.72 0.66
CA ARG A 62 -10.07 1.59 -0.38
C ARG A 62 -9.96 0.97 -1.75
N LEU A 63 -8.91 0.19 -2.05
CA LEU A 63 -8.80 -0.53 -3.32
C LEU A 63 -10.01 -1.46 -3.57
N ALA A 64 -10.53 -2.10 -2.52
CA ALA A 64 -11.71 -2.97 -2.64
C ALA A 64 -13.01 -2.17 -2.79
N ALA A 65 -13.12 -1.02 -2.11
CA ALA A 65 -14.31 -0.17 -2.16
C ALA A 65 -14.38 0.73 -3.43
N ALA A 66 -13.22 1.09 -3.96
CA ALA A 66 -13.02 1.91 -5.16
C ALA A 66 -11.96 1.24 -6.04
N PRO A 67 -12.38 0.27 -6.88
CA PRO A 67 -11.49 -0.47 -7.76
C PRO A 67 -10.71 0.45 -8.70
N PRO A 68 -9.58 0.00 -9.26
CA PRO A 68 -8.88 0.75 -10.28
C PRO A 68 -9.67 0.88 -11.57
N GLU A 69 -9.61 2.07 -12.17
CA GLU A 69 -10.33 2.41 -13.39
C GLU A 69 -9.45 3.27 -14.31
N GLY A 70 -9.77 3.30 -15.60
CA GLY A 70 -9.14 4.20 -16.57
C GLY A 70 -7.62 4.10 -16.60
N ALA A 71 -6.93 5.22 -16.34
CA ALA A 71 -5.48 5.36 -16.45
C ALA A 71 -4.66 4.54 -15.43
N GLU A 72 -5.31 3.88 -14.47
CA GLU A 72 -4.63 2.97 -13.52
C GLU A 72 -4.48 1.53 -14.04
N LEU A 73 -5.21 1.13 -15.10
CA LEU A 73 -5.14 -0.18 -15.74
C LEU A 73 -4.04 -0.23 -16.80
#